data_AF-A0A9E4R6Q3-F1
#
_entry.id   AF-A0A9E4R6Q3-F1
#
_cell.length_a   1.000
_cell.length_b   1.000
_cell.length_c   1.000
_cell.angle_alpha   90.00
_cell.angle_beta   90.00
_cell.angle_gamma   90.00
#
_symmetry.space_group_name_H-M   'P 1'
#
loop_
_entity.id
_entity.type
_entity.pdbx_description
1 polymer ?
#
loop_
_entity_poly.entity_id
_entity_poly.type
_entity_poly.pdbx_seq_one_letter_code
_entity_poly.pdbx_strand_id
1 'polypeptide(L)'
;SLMISSQGENGLVLGDILHNTVQIENTDWVSRADIDPVQTRITRREMMDRLEREGIPVAAVHLARPGFGKIVEKQGRRFWQAL
;
A
#
# COMPACT_ATOMS: atom_id res chain seq x y z
N SER A 1 2.71 9.26 4.19
CA SER A 1 1.29 8.86 4.19
C SER A 1 0.51 9.69 5.20
N LEU A 2 -0.81 9.79 5.04
CA LEU A 2 -1.71 10.52 5.96
C LEU A 2 -2.90 9.63 6.30
N MET A 3 -3.13 9.37 7.59
CA MET A 3 -4.31 8.66 8.08
C MET A 3 -5.47 9.64 8.25
N ILE A 4 -6.64 9.29 7.73
CA ILE A 4 -7.89 10.00 7.93
C ILE A 4 -8.78 9.09 8.79
N SER A 5 -9.22 9.59 9.94
CA SER A 5 -10.11 8.87 10.85
C SER A 5 -11.39 9.67 11.04
N SER A 6 -12.55 9.04 10.83
CA SER A 6 -13.85 9.69 10.98
C SER A 6 -14.92 8.66 11.36
N GLN A 7 -15.71 8.95 12.38
CA GLN A 7 -16.81 8.08 12.83
C GLN A 7 -16.39 6.61 13.11
N GLY A 8 -15.17 6.39 13.59
CA GLY A 8 -14.64 5.05 13.86
C GLY A 8 -14.05 4.33 12.63
N GLU A 9 -14.18 4.91 11.44
CA GLU A 9 -13.61 4.39 10.20
C GLU A 9 -12.25 5.05 9.91
N ASN A 10 -11.38 4.31 9.23
CA ASN A 10 -10.04 4.77 8.83
C ASN A 10 -9.87 4.70 7.31
N GLY A 11 -9.16 5.66 6.73
CA GLY A 11 -8.68 5.62 5.36
C GLY A 11 -7.27 6.20 5.26
N LEU A 12 -6.43 5.62 4.40
CA LEU A 12 -5.03 6.02 4.28
C LEU A 12 -4.74 6.63 2.92
N VAL A 13 -4.27 7.89 2.90
CA VAL A 13 -3.61 8.45 1.71
C VAL A 13 -2.17 7.94 1.71
N LEU A 14 -1.86 7.06 0.74
CA LEU A 14 -0.63 6.27 0.77
C LEU A 14 0.63 7.11 0.48
N GLY A 15 0.54 8.00 -0.52
CA GLY A 15 1.71 8.58 -1.18
C GLY A 15 2.45 7.51 -2.03
N ASP A 16 3.76 7.64 -2.13
CA ASP A 16 4.58 6.91 -3.13
C ASP A 16 5.13 5.58 -2.62
N ILE A 17 4.51 4.98 -1.60
CA ILE A 17 4.93 3.66 -1.06
C ILE A 17 4.85 2.58 -2.16
N LEU A 18 3.89 2.71 -3.07
CA LEU A 18 3.70 1.87 -4.25
C LEU A 18 3.64 2.73 -5.51
N HIS A 19 4.38 2.31 -6.53
CA HIS A 19 4.34 2.85 -7.88
C HIS A 19 3.61 1.89 -8.84
N ASN A 20 3.54 0.61 -8.49
CA ASN A 20 2.86 -0.44 -9.25
C ASN A 20 2.34 -1.54 -8.31
N THR A 21 1.45 -2.40 -8.80
CA THR A 21 0.86 -3.49 -8.01
C THR A 21 1.85 -4.62 -7.73
N VAL A 22 2.90 -4.81 -8.55
CA VAL A 22 3.89 -5.89 -8.32
C VAL A 22 4.68 -5.68 -7.02
N GLN A 23 4.82 -4.43 -6.56
CA GLN A 23 5.44 -4.07 -5.29
C GLN A 23 4.64 -4.47 -4.04
N ILE A 24 3.36 -4.85 -4.19
CA ILE A 24 2.52 -5.32 -3.07
C ILE A 24 3.02 -6.69 -2.57
N GLU A 25 3.34 -7.58 -3.51
CA GLU A 25 3.93 -8.88 -3.22
C GLU A 25 5.46 -8.75 -3.02
N ASN A 26 6.11 -8.01 -3.92
CA ASN A 26 7.56 -7.90 -3.97
C ASN A 26 8.04 -6.68 -3.18
N THR A 27 7.83 -6.69 -1.87
CA THR A 27 8.08 -5.53 -1.00
C THR A 27 9.54 -5.05 -1.03
N ASP A 28 10.48 -5.94 -1.37
CA ASP A 28 11.91 -5.66 -1.49
C ASP A 28 12.34 -4.98 -2.80
N TRP A 29 11.44 -4.85 -3.78
CA TRP A 29 11.73 -4.24 -5.08
C TRP A 29 11.69 -2.72 -5.02
N VAL A 30 12.83 -2.09 -5.22
CA VAL A 30 13.02 -0.65 -5.08
C VAL A 30 12.85 0.06 -6.42
N SER A 31 12.13 1.19 -6.43
CA SER A 31 11.98 2.06 -7.59
C SER A 31 13.20 2.95 -7.77
N ARG A 32 13.51 3.38 -9.00
CA ARG A 32 14.56 4.39 -9.23
C ARG A 32 14.21 5.76 -8.60
N ALA A 33 12.93 5.99 -8.29
CA ALA A 33 12.47 7.19 -7.61
C ALA A 33 12.68 7.15 -6.08
N ASP A 34 12.94 5.97 -5.51
CA ASP A 34 13.19 5.81 -4.08
C ASP A 34 14.60 6.32 -3.74
N ILE A 35 14.72 7.25 -2.79
CA ILE A 35 15.99 7.89 -2.41
C ILE A 35 16.84 6.97 -1.50
N ASP A 36 16.20 6.28 -0.56
CA ASP A 36 16.85 5.34 0.35
C ASP A 36 16.29 3.92 0.17
N PRO A 37 16.99 3.04 -0.56
CA PRO A 37 16.57 1.67 -0.81
C PRO A 37 16.39 0.83 0.46
N VAL A 38 17.13 1.10 1.53
CA VAL A 38 17.03 0.32 2.78
C VAL A 38 15.74 0.70 3.49
N GLN A 39 15.52 2.00 3.68
CA GLN A 39 14.30 2.52 4.31
C GLN A 39 13.05 2.13 3.51
N THR A 40 13.11 2.18 2.18
CA THR A 40 12.00 1.77 1.31
C THR A 40 11.52 0.36 1.60
N ARG A 41 12.43 -0.62 1.75
CA ARG A 41 12.04 -2.02 1.99
C ARG A 41 11.35 -2.19 3.33
N ILE A 42 11.91 -1.55 4.37
CA ILE A 42 11.36 -1.56 5.73
C ILE A 42 9.94 -0.97 5.68
N THR A 43 9.81 0.26 5.19
CA THR A 43 8.52 0.97 5.14
C THR A 43 7.49 0.24 4.31
N ARG A 44 7.87 -0.30 3.14
CA ARG A 44 6.92 -1.00 2.27
C ARG A 44 6.42 -2.29 2.91
N ARG A 45 7.31 -3.09 3.50
CA ARG A 45 6.93 -4.33 4.18
C ARG A 45 5.97 -4.05 5.35
N GLU A 46 6.36 -3.14 6.24
CA GLU A 46 5.53 -2.75 7.38
C GLU A 46 4.15 -2.22 6.95
N MET A 47 4.12 -1.42 5.88
CA MET A 47 2.87 -0.88 5.37
C MET A 47 1.98 -1.96 4.75
N MET A 48 2.53 -2.88 3.93
CA MET A 48 1.73 -3.96 3.35
C MET A 48 1.17 -4.88 4.44
N ASP A 49 1.98 -5.25 5.44
CA ASP A 49 1.57 -6.08 6.57
C ASP A 49 0.45 -5.41 7.38
N ARG A 50 0.57 -4.09 7.61
CA ARG A 50 -0.44 -3.32 8.32
C ARG A 50 -1.75 -3.21 7.54
N LEU A 51 -1.67 -2.84 6.26
CA LEU A 51 -2.85 -2.61 5.42
C LEU A 51 -3.64 -3.90 5.18
N GLU A 52 -2.94 -5.02 5.00
CA GLU A 52 -3.55 -6.35 4.93
C GLU A 52 -4.25 -6.71 6.25
N ARG A 53 -3.55 -6.60 7.38
CA ARG A 53 -4.08 -6.98 8.70
C ARG A 53 -5.26 -6.13 9.14
N GLU A 54 -5.20 -4.82 8.92
CA GLU A 54 -6.21 -3.86 9.39
C GLU A 54 -7.32 -3.63 8.36
N GLY A 55 -7.16 -4.08 7.11
CA GLY A 55 -8.17 -3.94 6.06
C GLY A 55 -8.51 -2.49 5.72
N ILE A 56 -7.59 -1.55 5.97
CA ILE A 56 -7.80 -0.12 5.80
C ILE A 56 -7.92 0.23 4.30
N PRO A 57 -8.98 0.93 3.86
CA PRO A 57 -9.05 1.47 2.51
C PRO A 57 -7.94 2.50 2.26
N VAL A 58 -7.36 2.42 1.06
CA VAL A 58 -6.18 3.18 0.66
C VAL A 58 -6.52 4.01 -0.58
N ALA A 59 -6.08 5.27 -0.57
CA ALA A 59 -5.93 6.09 -1.76
C ALA A 59 -4.46 6.02 -2.22
N ALA A 60 -4.20 5.29 -3.30
CA ALA A 60 -2.87 5.03 -3.86
C ALA A 60 -2.67 5.82 -5.16
N VAL A 61 -1.80 6.84 -5.13
CA VAL A 61 -1.68 7.86 -6.18
C VAL A 61 -1.19 7.32 -7.53
N HIS A 62 -0.41 6.24 -7.53
CA HIS A 62 0.15 5.64 -8.74
C HIS A 62 -0.60 4.40 -9.25
N LEU A 63 -1.63 3.94 -8.53
CA LEU A 63 -2.40 2.78 -8.98
C LEU A 63 -3.51 3.20 -9.93
N ALA A 64 -4.06 2.22 -10.66
CA ALA A 64 -5.07 2.46 -11.69
C ALA A 64 -6.25 3.29 -11.13
N ARG A 65 -6.69 4.29 -11.91
CA ARG A 65 -7.82 5.15 -11.53
C ARG A 65 -9.06 4.32 -11.14
N PRO A 66 -9.78 4.68 -10.07
CA PRO A 66 -9.65 5.93 -9.31
C PRO A 66 -8.56 5.93 -8.22
N GLY A 67 -7.80 4.85 -8.06
CA GLY A 67 -6.74 4.74 -7.05
C GLY A 67 -7.23 4.39 -5.65
N PHE A 68 -8.51 4.04 -5.48
CA PHE A 68 -9.06 3.58 -4.20
C PHE A 68 -9.13 2.06 -4.16
N GLY A 69 -8.70 1.47 -3.05
CA GLY A 69 -8.62 0.03 -2.92
C GLY A 69 -8.17 -0.44 -1.55
N LYS A 70 -7.93 -1.74 -1.43
CA LYS A 70 -7.38 -2.40 -0.24
C LYS A 70 -6.28 -3.38 -0.65
N ILE A 71 -5.38 -3.67 0.29
CA ILE A 71 -4.48 -4.80 0.19
C ILE A 71 -5.20 -6.00 0.81
N VAL A 72 -5.35 -7.09 0.04
CA VAL A 72 -6.03 -8.31 0.50
C VAL A 72 -5.17 -9.53 0.23
N GLU A 73 -5.21 -10.49 1.15
CA GLU A 73 -4.62 -11.81 0.92
C GLU A 73 -5.62 -12.72 0.19
N LYS A 74 -5.17 -13.40 -0.86
CA LYS A 74 -5.90 -14.49 -1.50
C LYS A 74 -4.94 -15.62 -1.82
N GLN A 75 -5.22 -16.82 -1.33
CA GLN A 75 -4.41 -18.01 -1.60
C GLN A 75 -2.92 -17.82 -1.26
N GLY A 76 -2.62 -17.18 -0.12
CA GLY A 76 -1.24 -16.94 0.34
C GLY A 76 -0.47 -15.84 -0.39
N ARG A 77 -1.17 -15.00 -1.18
CA ARG A 77 -0.56 -13.91 -1.96
C ARG A 77 -1.33 -12.61 -1.79
N ARG A 78 -0.62 -11.49 -1.84
CA ARG A 78 -1.22 -10.16 -1.67
C ARG A 78 -1.66 -9.56 -2.99
N PHE A 79 -2.85 -8.97 -2.99
CA PHE A 79 -3.45 -8.32 -4.16
C PHE A 79 -3.96 -6.93 -3.83
N TRP A 80 -3.91 -6.06 -4.83
CA TRP A 80 -4.73 -4.86 -4.86
C TRP A 80 -6.17 -5.23 -5.21
N GLN A 81 -7.11 -4.91 -4.32
CA GLN A 81 -8.54 -4.97 -4.60
C GLN A 81 -9.07 -3.54 -4.74
N ALA A 82 -9.45 -3.15 -5.95
CA ALA A 82 -10.12 -1.87 -6.17
C ALA A 82 -11.47 -1.82 -5.44
N LEU A 83 -11.83 -0.63 -4.96
CA LEU A 83 -13.13 -0.32 -4.36
C LEU A 83 -14.10 0.28 -5.38
#